data_AF-A0A1Y1VH47-F1
#
_entry.id   AF-A0A1Y1VH47-F1
#
_cell.length_a   1.000
_cell.length_b   1.000
_cell.length_c   1.000
_cell.angle_alpha   90.00
_cell.angle_beta   90.00
_cell.angle_gamma   90.00
#
_symmetry.space_group_name_H-M   'P 1'
#
loop_
_entity.id
_entity.type
_entity.pdbx_description
1 polymer ?
#
loop_
_entity_poly.entity_id
_entity_poly.type
_entity_poly.pdbx_seq_one_letter_code
_entity_poly.pdbx_strand_id
1 'polypeptide(L)'
;MAQKLPKAPRRVKRQEELKKRKEDLVKAKKEEKTIFTQKNITIFIVWFVFLLIFAYFEFGLLFLIISIGVLIYINTSTEEKDPEKKSAYSVFNKNCERLEGQITTETFEKQIYHKA
;
A
#
# COMPACT_ATOMS: atom_id res chain seq x y z
N MET A 1 -49.58 -8.00 31.56
CA MET A 1 -48.62 -7.05 32.17
C MET A 1 -47.33 -7.08 31.36
N ALA A 2 -47.12 -6.11 30.46
CA ALA A 2 -45.87 -6.01 29.72
C ALA A 2 -45.02 -4.91 30.37
N GLN A 3 -44.07 -5.31 31.22
CA GLN A 3 -43.15 -4.39 31.86
C GLN A 3 -42.23 -3.81 30.77
N LYS A 4 -42.46 -2.53 30.39
CA LYS A 4 -41.57 -1.83 29.46
C LYS A 4 -40.19 -1.73 30.13
N LEU A 5 -39.21 -2.41 29.55
CA LEU A 5 -37.82 -2.36 29.99
C LEU A 5 -37.31 -0.90 30.06
N PRO A 6 -36.46 -0.57 31.05
CA PRO A 6 -35.88 0.76 31.19
C PRO A 6 -35.07 1.16 29.95
N LYS A 7 -35.28 2.39 29.47
CA LYS A 7 -34.63 2.91 28.25
C LYS A 7 -33.15 3.18 28.55
N ALA A 8 -32.26 2.37 27.96
CA ALA A 8 -30.81 2.50 28.14
C ALA A 8 -30.28 3.92 27.84
N PRO A 9 -29.26 4.40 28.58
CA PRO A 9 -28.72 5.75 28.44
C PRO A 9 -28.17 6.02 27.03
N ARG A 10 -28.36 7.24 26.53
CA ARG A 10 -28.07 7.65 25.14
C ARG A 10 -26.62 7.36 24.69
N ARG A 11 -25.67 7.35 25.64
CA ARG A 11 -24.24 7.06 25.40
C ARG A 11 -23.99 5.58 25.06
N VAL A 12 -24.73 4.64 25.66
CA VAL A 12 -24.60 3.19 25.42
C VAL A 12 -25.12 2.81 24.04
N LYS A 13 -26.28 3.36 23.64
CA LYS A 13 -26.84 3.16 22.29
C LYS A 13 -25.89 3.60 21.17
N ARG A 14 -25.19 4.72 21.36
CA ARG A 14 -24.19 5.22 20.40
C ARG A 14 -22.98 4.28 20.29
N GLN A 15 -22.53 3.71 21.41
CA GLN A 15 -21.42 2.76 21.43
C GLN A 15 -21.79 1.44 20.73
N GLU A 16 -23.02 0.95 20.92
CA GLU A 16 -23.54 -0.23 20.21
C GLU A 16 -23.63 0.01 18.70
N GLU A 17 -24.10 1.18 18.27
CA GLU A 17 -24.18 1.55 16.84
C GLU A 17 -22.78 1.64 16.20
N LEU A 18 -21.80 2.22 16.92
CA LEU A 18 -20.41 2.31 16.46
C LEU A 18 -19.75 0.93 16.37
N LYS A 19 -20.01 0.02 17.31
CA LYS A 19 -19.52 -1.37 17.24
C LYS A 19 -20.10 -2.09 16.03
N LYS A 20 -21.41 -1.98 15.82
CA LYS A 20 -22.11 -2.58 14.67
C LYS A 20 -21.55 -2.07 13.33
N ARG A 21 -21.37 -0.75 13.19
CA ARG A 21 -20.72 -0.14 12.01
C ARG A 21 -19.31 -0.67 11.77
N LYS A 22 -18.49 -0.82 12.83
CA LYS A 22 -17.14 -1.39 12.70
C LYS A 22 -17.18 -2.84 12.24
N GLU A 23 -18.08 -3.65 12.77
CA GLU A 23 -18.27 -5.04 12.35
C GLU A 23 -18.69 -5.14 10.89
N ASP A 24 -19.61 -4.28 10.44
CA ASP A 24 -20.07 -4.23 9.05
C ASP A 24 -18.95 -3.79 8.10
N LEU A 25 -18.16 -2.77 8.48
CA LEU A 25 -16.97 -2.33 7.73
C LEU A 25 -15.90 -3.42 7.66
N VAL A 26 -15.70 -4.17 8.75
CA VAL A 26 -14.75 -5.30 8.79
C VAL A 26 -15.23 -6.44 7.91
N LYS A 27 -16.53 -6.75 7.90
CA LYS A 27 -17.12 -7.76 7.01
C LYS A 27 -16.97 -7.37 5.55
N ALA A 28 -17.35 -6.15 5.18
CA ALA A 28 -17.20 -5.63 3.81
C ALA A 28 -15.73 -5.68 3.35
N LYS A 29 -14.80 -5.20 4.20
CA LYS A 29 -13.36 -5.23 3.88
C LYS A 29 -12.82 -6.66 3.79
N LYS A 30 -13.37 -7.60 4.56
CA LYS A 30 -13.01 -9.03 4.49
C LYS A 30 -13.51 -9.66 3.18
N GLU A 31 -14.74 -9.37 2.78
CA GLU A 31 -15.30 -9.83 1.50
C GLU A 31 -14.50 -9.29 0.31
N GLU A 32 -14.22 -7.98 0.28
CA GLU A 32 -13.39 -7.37 -0.77
C GLU A 32 -11.99 -7.99 -0.84
N LYS A 33 -11.32 -8.16 0.31
CA LYS A 33 -10.02 -8.83 0.35
C LYS A 33 -10.11 -10.27 -0.18
N THR A 34 -11.16 -10.99 0.16
CA THR A 34 -11.34 -12.38 -0.29
C THR A 34 -11.51 -12.44 -1.80
N ILE A 35 -12.34 -11.57 -2.38
CA ILE A 35 -12.54 -11.47 -3.84
C ILE A 35 -11.22 -11.11 -4.55
N PHE A 36 -10.48 -10.13 -4.02
CA PHE A 36 -9.19 -9.72 -4.58
C PHE A 36 -8.15 -10.85 -4.53
N THR A 37 -8.06 -11.57 -3.39
CA THR A 37 -7.16 -12.71 -3.25
C THR A 37 -7.51 -13.83 -4.22
N GLN A 38 -8.79 -14.19 -4.36
CA GLN A 38 -9.22 -15.23 -5.29
C GLN A 38 -8.89 -14.86 -6.74
N LYS A 39 -9.20 -13.62 -7.16
CA LYS A 39 -8.88 -13.12 -8.49
C LYS A 39 -7.38 -13.21 -8.80
N ASN A 40 -6.53 -12.79 -7.86
CA ASN A 40 -5.07 -12.80 -8.06
C ASN A 40 -4.52 -14.22 -8.15
N ILE A 41 -5.04 -15.15 -7.33
CA ILE A 41 -4.66 -16.56 -7.39
C ILE A 41 -5.02 -17.17 -8.76
N THR A 42 -6.23 -16.91 -9.26
CA THR A 42 -6.65 -17.41 -10.58
C THR A 42 -5.73 -16.90 -11.69
N ILE A 43 -5.40 -15.60 -11.69
CA ILE A 43 -4.48 -15.01 -12.68
C ILE A 43 -3.09 -15.66 -12.59
N PHE A 44 -2.59 -15.90 -11.39
CA PHE A 44 -1.29 -16.53 -11.17
C PHE A 44 -1.24 -17.98 -11.66
N ILE A 45 -2.31 -18.75 -11.45
CA ILE A 45 -2.42 -20.12 -11.95
C ILE A 45 -2.45 -20.14 -13.48
N VAL A 46 -3.24 -19.26 -14.11
CA VAL A 46 -3.30 -19.14 -15.58
C VAL A 46 -1.93 -18.80 -16.15
N TRP A 47 -1.22 -17.86 -15.53
CA TRP A 47 0.14 -17.51 -15.91
C TRP A 47 1.12 -18.70 -15.82
N PHE A 48 1.05 -19.49 -14.73
CA PHE A 48 1.86 -20.69 -14.55
C PHE A 48 1.58 -21.77 -15.61
N VAL A 49 0.31 -21.98 -15.96
CA VAL A 49 -0.09 -22.91 -17.02
C VAL A 49 0.49 -22.46 -18.36
N PHE A 50 0.42 -21.17 -18.68
CA PHE A 50 1.06 -20.60 -19.87
C PHE A 50 2.57 -20.88 -19.88
N LEU A 51 3.25 -20.68 -18.74
CA LEU A 51 4.68 -20.94 -18.61
C LEU A 51 5.04 -22.40 -18.92
N LEU A 52 4.24 -23.36 -18.42
CA LEU A 52 4.42 -24.79 -18.71
C LEU A 52 4.18 -25.13 -20.18
N ILE A 53 3.15 -24.55 -20.80
CA ILE A 53 2.87 -24.71 -22.22
C ILE A 53 4.06 -24.21 -23.05
N PHE A 54 4.54 -22.99 -22.82
CA PHE A 54 5.67 -22.43 -23.57
C PHE A 54 6.98 -23.16 -23.32
N ALA A 55 7.19 -23.73 -22.13
CA ALA A 55 8.33 -24.59 -21.85
C ALA A 55 8.34 -25.86 -22.72
N TYR A 56 7.16 -26.43 -23.00
CA TYR A 56 7.03 -27.57 -23.91
C TYR A 56 7.38 -27.20 -25.37
N PHE A 57 7.08 -25.98 -25.80
CA PHE A 57 7.42 -25.49 -27.13
C PHE A 57 8.89 -25.05 -27.29
N GLU A 58 9.77 -25.32 -26.32
CA GLU A 58 11.16 -24.82 -26.25
C GLU A 58 11.32 -23.28 -26.20
N PHE A 59 10.21 -22.54 -26.26
CA PHE A 59 10.14 -21.08 -26.12
C PHE A 59 9.98 -20.61 -24.68
N GLY A 60 10.11 -21.50 -23.69
CA GLY A 60 9.90 -21.20 -22.27
C GLY A 60 10.79 -20.07 -21.73
N LEU A 61 12.03 -19.98 -22.24
CA LEU A 61 12.97 -18.94 -21.83
C LEU A 61 12.49 -17.52 -22.21
N LEU A 62 11.98 -17.35 -23.43
CA LEU A 62 11.49 -16.05 -23.92
C LEU A 62 10.26 -15.59 -23.12
N PHE A 63 9.33 -16.51 -22.85
CA PHE A 63 8.18 -16.23 -21.99
C PHE A 63 8.60 -15.83 -20.57
N LEU A 64 9.60 -16.50 -20.01
CA LEU A 64 10.14 -16.21 -18.68
C LEU A 64 10.79 -14.82 -18.62
N ILE A 65 11.61 -14.45 -19.62
CA ILE A 65 12.25 -13.13 -19.69
C ILE A 65 11.20 -12.02 -19.77
N ILE A 66 10.22 -12.16 -20.67
CA ILE A 66 9.13 -11.18 -20.82
C ILE A 66 8.33 -11.08 -19.52
N SER A 67 8.01 -12.22 -18.90
CA SER A 67 7.25 -12.22 -17.66
C SER A 67 7.98 -11.56 -16.50
N ILE A 68 9.29 -11.80 -16.36
CA ILE A 68 10.10 -11.11 -15.34
C ILE A 68 10.11 -9.61 -15.63
N GLY A 69 10.23 -9.20 -16.90
CA GLY A 69 10.13 -7.80 -17.30
C GLY A 69 8.78 -7.18 -16.90
N VAL A 70 7.66 -7.87 -17.14
CA VAL A 70 6.32 -7.41 -16.73
C VAL A 70 6.18 -7.34 -15.21
N LEU A 71 6.71 -8.33 -14.47
CA LEU A 71 6.70 -8.30 -13.01
C LEU A 71 7.50 -7.10 -12.48
N ILE A 72 8.69 -6.85 -13.01
CA ILE A 72 9.49 -5.69 -12.63
C ILE A 72 8.75 -4.40 -12.97
N TYR A 73 8.13 -4.31 -14.15
CA TYR A 73 7.35 -3.13 -14.57
C TYR A 73 6.16 -2.85 -13.65
N ILE A 74 5.38 -3.87 -13.28
CA ILE A 74 4.23 -3.71 -12.37
C ILE A 74 4.69 -3.38 -10.93
N ASN A 75 5.79 -3.98 -10.46
CA ASN A 75 6.32 -3.70 -9.12
C ASN A 75 7.03 -2.34 -9.05
N THR A 76 7.56 -1.86 -10.17
CA THR A 76 8.16 -0.53 -10.25
C THR A 76 7.03 0.48 -10.38
N SER A 77 6.70 1.12 -9.27
CA SER A 77 5.58 2.05 -9.17
C SER A 77 5.61 3.10 -10.29
N THR A 78 4.64 3.00 -11.20
CA THR A 78 4.21 4.06 -12.13
C THR A 78 3.02 4.82 -11.51
N GLU A 79 2.89 4.79 -10.18
CA GLU A 79 1.91 5.61 -9.50
C GLU A 79 2.27 7.08 -9.77
N GLU A 80 1.28 7.89 -10.14
CA GLU A 80 1.45 9.33 -10.29
C GLU A 80 2.16 9.82 -9.02
N LYS A 81 3.34 10.43 -9.20
CA LYS A 81 4.07 11.01 -8.08
C LYS A 81 3.13 11.99 -7.40
N ASP A 82 2.67 11.66 -6.19
CA ASP A 82 1.96 12.63 -5.36
C ASP A 82 2.80 13.91 -5.35
N PRO A 83 2.25 15.04 -5.80
CA PRO A 83 3.00 16.30 -5.87
C PRO A 83 3.47 16.79 -4.49
N GLU A 84 2.95 16.19 -3.43
CA GLU A 84 3.28 16.46 -2.03
C GLU A 84 4.46 15.60 -1.51
N LYS A 85 4.85 14.53 -2.22
CA LYS A 85 6.00 13.71 -1.84
C LYS A 85 7.29 14.41 -2.24
N LYS A 86 8.10 14.82 -1.25
CA LYS A 86 9.45 15.34 -1.47
C LYS A 86 10.27 14.30 -2.24
N SER A 87 10.80 14.71 -3.38
CA SER A 87 11.73 13.93 -4.18
C SER A 87 13.04 13.69 -3.42
N ALA A 88 13.79 12.67 -3.81
CA ALA A 88 15.07 12.31 -3.20
C ALA A 88 16.22 13.30 -3.50
N TYR A 89 16.01 14.27 -4.39
CA TYR A 89 17.00 15.30 -4.69
C TYR A 89 16.34 16.66 -4.62
N SER A 90 16.92 17.58 -3.86
CA SER A 90 16.41 18.93 -3.68
C SER A 90 16.09 19.64 -5.01
N VAL A 91 16.84 19.38 -6.09
CA VAL A 91 16.62 19.94 -7.45
C VAL A 91 15.22 19.66 -8.01
N PHE A 92 14.56 18.57 -7.60
CA PHE A 92 13.22 18.22 -8.08
C PHE A 92 12.11 18.61 -7.09
N ASN A 93 12.45 19.20 -5.93
CA ASN A 93 11.46 19.77 -5.01
C ASN A 93 11.13 21.21 -5.42
N LYS A 94 9.89 21.62 -5.15
CA LYS A 94 9.48 23.02 -5.29
C LYS A 94 10.43 23.89 -4.44
N ASN A 95 10.92 24.99 -5.01
CA ASN A 95 11.86 25.93 -4.38
C ASN A 95 13.23 25.35 -3.98
N CYS A 96 13.66 24.22 -4.55
CA CYS A 96 14.88 23.53 -4.12
C CYS A 96 14.89 23.28 -2.60
N GLU A 97 13.75 22.88 -2.04
CA GLU A 97 13.67 22.58 -0.62
C GLU A 97 14.63 21.46 -0.24
N ARG A 98 15.37 21.68 0.85
CA ARG A 98 16.34 20.72 1.37
C ARG A 98 15.63 19.44 1.81
N LEU A 99 16.35 18.35 1.64
CA LEU A 99 15.91 17.04 2.08
C LEU A 99 16.00 16.95 3.60
N GLU A 100 15.10 16.19 4.18
CA GLU A 100 15.15 15.86 5.60
C GLU A 100 16.43 15.07 5.88
N GLY A 101 17.25 15.55 6.81
CA GLY A 101 18.54 14.94 7.15
C GLY A 101 19.76 15.43 6.34
N GLN A 102 19.60 16.39 5.42
CA GLN A 102 20.75 17.01 4.77
C GLN A 102 21.54 17.87 5.78
N ILE A 103 22.86 17.66 5.87
CA ILE A 103 23.74 18.46 6.74
C ILE A 103 23.75 19.90 6.20
N THR A 104 23.21 20.83 6.99
CA THR A 104 23.27 22.26 6.69
C THR A 104 24.58 22.84 7.18
N THR A 105 25.09 23.86 6.50
CA THR A 105 26.31 24.57 6.90
C THR A 105 26.26 25.05 8.35
N GLU A 106 25.12 25.59 8.80
CA GLU A 106 24.95 26.03 10.19
C GLU A 106 25.03 24.87 11.20
N THR A 107 24.49 23.70 10.85
CA THR A 107 24.57 22.51 11.71
C THR A 107 25.99 21.94 11.70
N PHE A 108 26.66 21.97 10.55
CA PHE A 108 28.05 21.56 10.40
C PHE A 108 29.01 22.44 11.21
N GLU A 109 28.88 23.76 11.10
CA GLU A 109 29.68 24.72 11.86
C GLU A 109 29.50 24.51 13.37
N LYS A 110 28.26 24.39 13.86
CA LYS A 110 28.00 24.08 15.28
C LYS A 110 28.64 22.78 15.73
N GLN A 111 28.65 21.72 14.90
CA GLN A 111 29.31 20.46 15.24
C GLN A 111 30.83 20.56 15.26
N ILE A 112 31.43 21.39 14.40
CA ILE A 112 32.87 21.67 14.43
C ILE A 112 33.23 22.48 15.69
N TYR A 113 32.53 23.58 15.94
CA TYR A 113 32.82 24.46 17.08
C TYR A 113 32.50 23.84 18.44
N HIS A 114 31.58 22.87 18.51
CA HIS A 114 31.28 22.15 19.76
C HIS A 114 32.28 21.02 20.07
N LYS A 115 33.06 20.55 19.09
CA LYS A 115 34.08 19.49 19.29
C LYS A 115 35.51 20.02 19.38
N ALA A 116 35.71 21.32 19.13
CA ALA A 116 36.97 22.04 19.36
C ALA A 116 36.98 22.59 20.79
#